data_AF-A0A523P6W0-F1
#
_entry.id   AF-A0A523P6W0-F1
#
_cell.length_a   1.000
_cell.length_b   1.000
_cell.length_c   1.000
_cell.angle_alpha   90.00
_cell.angle_beta   90.00
_cell.angle_gamma   90.00
#
_symmetry.space_group_name_H-M   'P 1'
#
loop_
_entity.id
_entity.type
_entity.pdbx_description
1 polymer ?
#
loop_
_entity_poly.entity_id
_entity_poly.type
_entity_poly.pdbx_seq_one_letter_code
_entity_poly.pdbx_strand_id
1 'polypeptide(L)'
;MRMIHYFTVLAAVVVPALLVTAWLGITGDRELHLTVGLVTAIATVGLHSLVILFMILTGRILREAVKSRDLPREFLDELNRFFAERVAYPAALFAAFSIVAASVLGYGAPAFGLSPAVHMLAGLLALVFNLWAITVEVRALRGTRVLIDRAASALDAIDRELAARGELPEEERALSPRALAHGALLIAFSAWLPYFYWVVVEWRGDFSKTSVHPWLEVSVLSLGVWFLARRESGSRAQGAE
;
A
#
# COMPACT_ATOMS: atom_id res chain seq x y z
N MET A 1 15.17 -10.36 -5.59
CA MET A 1 14.15 -9.37 -5.15
C MET A 1 14.43 -8.72 -3.80
N ARG A 2 14.21 -7.40 -3.70
CA ARG A 2 14.42 -6.58 -2.51
C ARG A 2 13.25 -6.56 -1.51
N MET A 3 12.03 -6.95 -1.94
CA MET A 3 10.82 -6.80 -1.12
C MET A 3 10.87 -7.56 0.21
N ILE A 4 11.29 -8.83 0.22
CA ILE A 4 11.40 -9.56 1.49
C ILE A 4 12.36 -8.89 2.48
N HIS A 5 13.43 -8.23 2.00
CA HIS A 5 14.36 -7.49 2.84
C HIS A 5 13.68 -6.27 3.45
N TYR A 6 12.99 -5.47 2.65
CA TYR A 6 12.23 -4.31 3.14
C TYR A 6 11.19 -4.72 4.17
N PHE A 7 10.45 -5.79 3.91
CA PHE A 7 9.49 -6.34 4.86
C PHE A 7 10.16 -6.78 6.16
N THR A 8 11.23 -7.58 6.09
CA THR A 8 11.88 -8.10 7.30
C THR A 8 12.51 -7.01 8.13
N VAL A 9 13.08 -5.97 7.50
CA VAL A 9 13.64 -4.82 8.21
C VAL A 9 12.53 -4.06 8.92
N LEU A 10 11.42 -3.77 8.22
CA LEU A 10 10.30 -3.06 8.82
C LEU A 10 9.63 -3.89 9.92
N ALA A 11 9.46 -5.20 9.72
CA ALA A 11 8.95 -6.11 10.74
C ALA A 11 9.87 -6.19 11.98
N ALA A 12 11.19 -6.18 11.78
CA ALA A 12 12.16 -6.17 12.88
C ALA A 12 12.09 -4.90 13.73
N VAL A 13 11.57 -3.79 13.18
CA VAL A 13 11.28 -2.55 13.92
C VAL A 13 9.88 -2.59 14.55
N VAL A 14 8.88 -3.01 13.77
CA VAL A 14 7.47 -3.00 14.18
C VAL A 14 7.19 -3.98 15.32
N VAL A 15 7.79 -5.18 15.30
CA VAL A 15 7.54 -6.20 16.34
C VAL A 15 7.98 -5.70 17.73
N PRO A 16 9.21 -5.21 17.94
CA PRO A 16 9.59 -4.59 19.21
C PRO A 16 8.70 -3.40 19.58
N ALA A 17 8.35 -2.54 18.62
CA ALA A 17 7.52 -1.37 18.87
C ALA A 17 6.11 -1.74 19.36
N LEU A 18 5.51 -2.81 18.80
CA LEU A 18 4.25 -3.38 19.27
C LEU A 18 4.35 -3.90 20.71
N LEU A 19 5.43 -4.61 21.04
CA LEU A 19 5.67 -5.13 22.39
C LEU A 19 5.87 -4.00 23.41
N VAL A 20 6.66 -2.98 23.05
CA VAL A 20 6.89 -1.79 23.90
C VAL A 20 5.58 -1.02 24.09
N THR A 21 4.79 -0.82 23.04
CA THR A 21 3.49 -0.15 23.14
C THR A 21 2.55 -0.88 24.09
N ALA A 22 2.46 -2.21 23.97
CA ALA A 22 1.65 -3.04 24.86
C ALA A 22 2.14 -2.98 26.31
N TRP A 23 3.46 -3.03 26.51
CA TRP A 23 4.08 -2.89 27.83
C TRP A 23 3.73 -1.55 28.49
N LEU A 24 3.90 -0.44 27.78
CA LEU A 24 3.55 0.91 28.27
C LEU A 24 2.06 1.02 28.63
N GLY A 25 1.20 0.37 27.85
CA GLY A 25 -0.24 0.31 28.13
C GLY A 25 -0.56 -0.44 29.43
N ILE A 26 0.21 -1.48 29.75
CA ILE A 26 0.07 -2.28 30.99
C ILE A 26 0.65 -1.54 32.20
N THR A 27 1.80 -0.88 32.06
CA THR A 27 2.45 -0.16 33.17
C THR A 27 1.81 1.19 33.47
N GLY A 28 0.98 1.72 32.56
CA GLY A 28 0.15 2.89 32.78
C GLY A 28 0.79 4.23 32.41
N ASP A 29 1.91 4.24 31.70
CA ASP A 29 2.51 5.48 31.17
C ASP A 29 1.71 5.97 29.95
N ARG A 30 0.71 6.82 30.19
CA ARG A 30 -0.27 7.23 29.18
C ARG A 30 0.34 8.05 28.04
N GLU A 31 1.23 8.99 28.35
CA GLU A 31 1.77 9.91 27.35
C GLU A 31 2.72 9.18 26.40
N LEU A 32 3.62 8.35 26.94
CA LEU A 32 4.49 7.51 26.12
C LEU A 32 3.70 6.44 25.38
N HIS A 33 2.70 5.81 26.01
CA HIS A 33 1.85 4.82 25.34
C HIS A 33 1.12 5.43 24.13
N LEU A 34 0.58 6.64 24.26
CA LEU A 34 -0.10 7.33 23.15
C LEU A 34 0.87 7.67 22.01
N THR A 35 2.02 8.26 22.35
CA THR A 35 3.01 8.70 21.34
C THR A 35 3.63 7.52 20.60
N VAL A 36 4.13 6.53 21.35
CA VAL A 36 4.74 5.31 20.78
C VAL A 36 3.68 4.46 20.09
N GLY A 37 2.48 4.36 20.65
CA GLY A 37 1.38 3.60 20.09
C GLY A 37 0.90 4.13 18.75
N LEU A 38 0.79 5.45 18.57
CA LEU A 38 0.43 6.06 17.29
C LEU A 38 1.46 5.76 16.20
N VAL A 39 2.75 5.98 16.49
CA VAL A 39 3.84 5.71 15.55
C VAL A 39 3.88 4.22 15.20
N THR A 40 3.72 3.35 16.20
CA THR A 40 3.66 1.90 16.02
C THR A 40 2.49 1.50 15.13
N ALA A 41 1.27 1.99 15.41
CA ALA A 41 0.08 1.68 14.62
C ALA A 41 0.24 2.09 13.15
N ILE A 42 0.78 3.28 12.87
CA ILE A 42 1.08 3.74 11.50
C ILE A 42 2.07 2.80 10.82
N ALA A 43 3.19 2.48 11.49
CA ALA A 43 4.21 1.61 10.94
C ALA A 43 3.68 0.18 10.69
N THR A 44 2.85 -0.35 11.59
CA THR A 44 2.18 -1.65 11.45
C THR A 44 1.22 -1.68 10.26
N VAL A 45 0.37 -0.66 10.11
CA VAL A 45 -0.50 -0.54 8.93
C VAL A 45 0.33 -0.43 7.65
N GLY A 46 1.42 0.33 7.67
CA GLY A 46 2.35 0.46 6.56
C GLY A 46 2.99 -0.88 6.17
N LEU A 47 3.41 -1.68 7.16
CA LEU A 47 3.98 -3.02 6.97
C LEU A 47 3.01 -3.96 6.23
N HIS A 48 1.76 -4.06 6.71
CA HIS A 48 0.74 -4.90 6.08
C HIS A 48 0.31 -4.36 4.70
N SER A 49 0.20 -3.05 4.56
CA SER A 49 -0.12 -2.40 3.27
C SER A 49 0.95 -2.67 2.21
N LEU A 50 2.23 -2.72 2.61
CA LEU A 50 3.33 -3.05 1.71
C LEU A 50 3.15 -4.45 1.09
N VAL A 51 2.74 -5.44 1.89
CA VAL A 51 2.47 -6.81 1.39
C VAL A 51 1.27 -6.82 0.46
N ILE A 52 0.18 -6.15 0.83
CA ILE A 52 -1.03 -6.04 0.00
C ILE A 52 -0.69 -5.43 -1.36
N LEU A 53 0.02 -4.30 -1.38
CA LEU A 53 0.46 -3.63 -2.61
C LEU A 53 1.37 -4.53 -3.43
N PHE A 54 2.35 -5.18 -2.81
CA PHE A 54 3.24 -6.10 -3.51
C PHE A 54 2.47 -7.23 -4.20
N MET A 55 1.47 -7.81 -3.54
CA MET A 55 0.66 -8.88 -4.11
C MET A 55 -0.20 -8.40 -5.29
N ILE A 56 -0.84 -7.24 -5.15
CA ILE A 56 -1.65 -6.63 -6.23
C ILE A 56 -0.78 -6.29 -7.44
N LEU A 57 0.37 -5.65 -7.21
CA LEU A 57 1.30 -5.25 -8.27
C LEU A 57 1.90 -6.46 -8.97
N THR A 58 2.33 -7.49 -8.23
CA THR A 58 2.86 -8.73 -8.81
C THR A 58 1.84 -9.37 -9.74
N GLY A 59 0.58 -9.49 -9.31
CA GLY A 59 -0.49 -10.04 -10.15
C GLY A 59 -0.74 -9.22 -11.41
N ARG A 60 -0.68 -7.88 -11.32
CA ARG A 60 -0.81 -7.02 -12.49
C ARG A 60 0.35 -7.18 -13.46
N ILE A 61 1.59 -7.16 -12.95
CA ILE A 61 2.80 -7.26 -13.76
C ILE A 61 2.85 -8.60 -14.50
N LEU A 62 2.57 -9.72 -13.81
CA LEU A 62 2.56 -11.03 -14.46
C LEU A 62 1.47 -11.14 -15.52
N ARG A 63 0.28 -10.57 -15.29
CA ARG A 63 -0.78 -10.56 -16.32
C ARG A 63 -0.37 -9.77 -17.56
N GLU A 64 0.28 -8.63 -17.36
CA GLU A 64 0.77 -7.82 -18.47
C GLU A 64 1.92 -8.54 -19.20
N ALA A 65 2.83 -9.19 -18.48
CA ALA A 65 3.91 -9.97 -19.06
C ALA A 65 3.41 -11.14 -19.93
N VAL A 66 2.38 -11.86 -19.47
CA VAL A 66 1.73 -12.92 -20.28
C VAL A 66 1.08 -12.34 -21.55
N LYS A 67 0.53 -11.14 -21.46
CA LYS A 67 -0.17 -10.49 -22.58
C LYS A 67 0.79 -9.88 -23.61
N SER A 68 1.90 -9.31 -23.15
CA SER A 68 2.79 -8.45 -23.95
C SER A 68 4.12 -9.11 -24.34
N ARG A 69 4.55 -10.13 -23.61
CA ARG A 69 5.86 -10.77 -23.78
C ARG A 69 5.78 -12.29 -23.89
N ASP A 70 4.61 -12.82 -24.23
CA ASP A 70 4.37 -14.27 -24.38
C ASP A 70 4.87 -15.12 -23.21
N LEU A 71 4.87 -14.56 -21.99
CA LEU A 71 5.23 -15.31 -20.79
C LEU A 71 4.27 -16.51 -20.64
N PRO A 72 4.75 -17.73 -20.32
CA PRO A 72 3.90 -18.90 -20.19
C PRO A 72 2.74 -18.69 -19.19
N ARG A 73 1.53 -19.12 -19.57
CA ARG A 73 0.32 -18.96 -18.73
C ARG A 73 0.41 -19.67 -17.39
N GLU A 74 1.25 -20.70 -17.27
CA GLU A 74 1.52 -21.42 -16.03
C GLU A 74 1.94 -20.51 -14.86
N PHE A 75 2.61 -19.37 -15.14
CA PHE A 75 2.98 -18.40 -14.10
C PHE A 75 1.75 -17.75 -13.45
N LEU A 76 0.69 -17.49 -14.24
CA LEU A 76 -0.57 -16.97 -13.72
C LEU A 76 -1.36 -18.05 -12.99
N ASP A 77 -1.35 -19.28 -13.47
CA ASP A 77 -2.04 -20.39 -12.80
C ASP A 77 -1.40 -20.70 -11.44
N GLU A 78 -0.07 -20.70 -11.38
CA GLU A 78 0.67 -20.86 -10.12
C GLU A 78 0.41 -19.69 -9.16
N LEU A 79 0.34 -18.45 -9.68
CA LEU A 79 -0.01 -17.28 -8.89
C LEU A 79 -1.45 -17.33 -8.35
N ASN A 80 -2.41 -17.74 -9.19
CA ASN A 80 -3.81 -17.86 -8.81
C ASN A 80 -3.99 -18.95 -7.76
N ARG A 81 -3.32 -20.10 -7.91
CA ARG A 81 -3.29 -21.15 -6.89
C ARG A 81 -2.68 -20.63 -5.60
N PHE A 82 -1.56 -19.91 -5.67
CA PHE A 82 -0.95 -19.27 -4.51
C PHE A 82 -1.93 -18.34 -3.79
N PHE A 83 -2.66 -17.48 -4.51
CA PHE A 83 -3.64 -16.60 -3.87
C PHE A 83 -4.87 -17.32 -3.33
N ALA A 84 -5.32 -18.40 -3.97
CA ALA A 84 -6.46 -19.19 -3.51
C ALA A 84 -6.13 -19.95 -2.21
N GLU A 85 -4.91 -20.47 -2.09
CA GLU A 85 -4.50 -21.31 -0.95
C GLU A 85 -3.94 -20.50 0.24
N ARG A 86 -3.50 -19.26 0.01
CA ARG A 86 -2.76 -18.50 1.03
C ARG A 86 -3.62 -17.46 1.73
N VAL A 87 -3.66 -17.59 3.05
CA VAL A 87 -4.33 -16.66 3.97
C VAL A 87 -3.57 -15.34 4.20
N ALA A 88 -2.50 -15.05 3.44
CA ALA A 88 -1.66 -13.88 3.68
C ALA A 88 -2.38 -12.55 3.44
N TYR A 89 -3.12 -12.42 2.34
CA TYR A 89 -3.89 -11.21 2.06
C TYR A 89 -4.99 -10.94 3.10
N PRO A 90 -5.87 -11.91 3.46
CA PRO A 90 -6.85 -11.68 4.51
C PRO A 90 -6.21 -11.49 5.89
N ALA A 91 -5.09 -12.16 6.20
CA ALA A 91 -4.36 -11.94 7.45
C ALA A 91 -3.80 -10.51 7.53
N ALA A 92 -3.21 -9.99 6.46
CA ALA A 92 -2.69 -8.62 6.38
C ALA A 92 -3.78 -7.58 6.62
N LEU A 93 -4.92 -7.74 5.93
CA LEU A 93 -6.09 -6.86 6.11
C LEU A 93 -6.60 -6.93 7.54
N PHE A 94 -6.82 -8.15 8.06
CA PHE A 94 -7.35 -8.33 9.40
C PHE A 94 -6.42 -7.74 10.47
N ALA A 95 -5.11 -7.94 10.35
CA ALA A 95 -4.12 -7.37 11.24
C ALA A 95 -4.12 -5.83 11.21
N ALA A 96 -4.12 -5.23 10.01
CA ALA A 96 -4.21 -3.78 9.83
C ALA A 96 -5.52 -3.21 10.41
N PHE A 97 -6.66 -3.86 10.18
CA PHE A 97 -7.93 -3.44 10.78
C PHE A 97 -7.93 -3.58 12.30
N SER A 98 -7.35 -4.65 12.84
CA SER A 98 -7.31 -4.88 14.29
C SER A 98 -6.50 -3.82 15.03
N ILE A 99 -5.35 -3.38 14.48
CA ILE A 99 -4.53 -2.33 15.12
C ILE A 99 -5.20 -0.97 15.05
N VAL A 100 -5.88 -0.67 13.93
CA VAL A 100 -6.70 0.56 13.79
C VAL A 100 -7.86 0.54 14.78
N ALA A 101 -8.59 -0.58 14.88
CA ALA A 101 -9.70 -0.71 15.83
C ALA A 101 -9.24 -0.54 17.28
N ALA A 102 -8.13 -1.17 17.68
CA ALA A 102 -7.55 -0.99 19.01
C ALA A 102 -7.15 0.47 19.27
N SER A 103 -6.59 1.16 18.27
CA SER A 103 -6.19 2.58 18.37
C SER A 103 -7.41 3.49 18.51
N VAL A 104 -8.46 3.29 17.71
CA VAL A 104 -9.72 4.04 17.79
C VAL A 104 -10.40 3.81 19.13
N LEU A 105 -10.43 2.58 19.64
CA LEU A 105 -10.96 2.28 20.97
C LEU A 105 -10.14 2.95 22.07
N GLY A 106 -8.81 3.02 21.94
CA GLY A 106 -7.94 3.69 22.92
C GLY A 106 -8.25 5.18 23.04
N TYR A 107 -8.39 5.86 21.91
CA TYR A 107 -8.70 7.30 21.90
C TYR A 107 -10.18 7.58 22.23
N GLY A 108 -11.09 6.76 21.73
CA GLY A 108 -12.54 6.96 21.81
C GLY A 108 -13.22 6.39 23.06
N ALA A 109 -12.55 5.53 23.84
CA ALA A 109 -13.17 4.86 25.00
C ALA A 109 -13.93 5.81 25.95
N PRO A 110 -13.39 6.99 26.32
CA PRO A 110 -14.11 7.94 27.17
C PRO A 110 -15.40 8.46 26.53
N ALA A 111 -15.40 8.73 25.22
CA ALA A 111 -16.56 9.25 24.49
C ALA A 111 -17.67 8.19 24.37
N PHE A 112 -17.31 6.91 24.34
CA PHE A 112 -18.25 5.79 24.26
C PHE A 112 -18.66 5.22 25.62
N GLY A 113 -18.12 5.72 26.73
CA GLY A 113 -18.35 5.16 28.07
C GLY A 113 -17.81 3.74 28.25
N LEU A 114 -16.80 3.35 27.47
CA LEU A 114 -16.20 2.02 27.53
C LEU A 114 -15.20 1.93 28.67
N SER A 115 -15.14 0.76 29.33
CA SER A 115 -14.14 0.53 30.37
C SER A 115 -12.73 0.43 29.77
N PRO A 116 -11.67 0.86 30.48
CA PRO A 116 -10.29 0.71 30.02
C PRO A 116 -9.90 -0.75 29.70
N ALA A 117 -10.56 -1.72 30.34
CA ALA A 117 -10.36 -3.14 30.08
C ALA A 117 -10.73 -3.53 28.63
N VAL A 118 -11.70 -2.86 28.00
CA VAL A 118 -12.07 -3.12 26.60
C VAL A 118 -10.92 -2.73 25.67
N HIS A 119 -10.32 -1.56 25.87
CA HIS A 119 -9.14 -1.14 25.09
C HIS A 119 -7.95 -2.09 25.33
N MET A 120 -7.70 -2.46 26.59
CA MET A 120 -6.62 -3.40 26.92
C MET A 120 -6.80 -4.75 26.22
N LEU A 121 -8.01 -5.34 26.27
CA LEU A 121 -8.31 -6.60 25.59
C LEU A 121 -8.16 -6.46 24.07
N ALA A 122 -8.68 -5.38 23.47
CA ALA A 122 -8.55 -5.12 22.05
C ALA A 122 -7.08 -4.96 21.62
N GLY A 123 -6.27 -4.26 22.41
CA GLY A 123 -4.83 -4.09 22.18
C GLY A 123 -4.06 -5.40 22.24
N LEU A 124 -4.36 -6.27 23.21
CA LEU A 124 -3.74 -7.60 23.32
C LEU A 124 -4.13 -8.51 22.14
N LEU A 125 -5.41 -8.50 21.74
CA LEU A 125 -5.87 -9.25 20.57
C LEU A 125 -5.21 -8.73 19.28
N ALA A 126 -5.15 -7.42 19.10
CA ALA A 126 -4.46 -6.81 17.96
C ALA A 126 -2.98 -7.22 17.93
N LEU A 127 -2.27 -7.18 19.07
CA LEU A 127 -0.89 -7.66 19.16
C LEU A 127 -0.76 -9.10 18.67
N VAL A 128 -1.58 -10.03 19.19
CA VAL A 128 -1.54 -11.45 18.79
C VAL A 128 -1.79 -11.61 17.28
N PHE A 129 -2.82 -10.94 16.74
CA PHE A 129 -3.15 -11.03 15.33
C PHE A 129 -2.07 -10.45 14.41
N ASN A 130 -1.45 -9.34 14.80
CA ASN A 130 -0.37 -8.73 14.03
C ASN A 130 0.88 -9.63 14.02
N LEU A 131 1.27 -10.19 15.17
CA LEU A 131 2.38 -11.14 15.24
C LEU A 131 2.12 -12.39 14.38
N TRP A 132 0.92 -12.95 14.46
CA TRP A 132 0.51 -14.07 13.63
C TRP A 132 0.55 -13.72 12.14
N ALA A 133 -0.06 -12.60 11.73
CA ALA A 133 -0.10 -12.16 10.34
C ALA A 133 1.31 -11.95 9.76
N ILE A 134 2.23 -11.31 10.51
CA ILE A 134 3.63 -11.16 10.09
C ILE A 134 4.26 -12.52 9.77
N THR A 135 4.03 -13.56 10.58
CA THR A 135 4.58 -14.89 10.26
C THR A 135 4.00 -15.50 8.99
N VAL A 136 2.70 -15.31 8.74
CA VAL A 136 2.01 -15.75 7.52
C VAL A 136 2.58 -15.01 6.31
N GLU A 137 2.77 -13.70 6.41
CA GLU A 137 3.28 -12.84 5.36
C GLU A 137 4.72 -13.17 4.99
N VAL A 138 5.60 -13.42 5.97
CA VAL A 138 6.98 -13.86 5.69
C VAL A 138 6.98 -15.17 4.89
N ARG A 139 6.14 -16.14 5.26
CA ARG A 139 6.03 -17.42 4.51
C ARG A 139 5.51 -17.19 3.11
N ALA A 140 4.50 -16.34 2.95
CA ALA A 140 3.92 -15.98 1.66
C ALA A 140 4.95 -15.31 0.76
N LEU A 141 5.65 -14.28 1.25
CA LEU A 141 6.69 -13.56 0.51
C LEU A 141 7.84 -14.48 0.06
N ARG A 142 8.24 -15.44 0.90
CA ARG A 142 9.24 -16.46 0.52
C ARG A 142 8.73 -17.36 -0.63
N GLY A 143 7.47 -17.77 -0.58
CA GLY A 143 6.85 -18.56 -1.65
C GLY A 143 6.76 -17.78 -2.96
N THR A 144 6.20 -16.56 -2.93
CA THR A 144 6.06 -15.70 -4.11
C THR A 144 7.42 -15.33 -4.71
N ARG A 145 8.47 -15.24 -3.90
CA ARG A 145 9.82 -14.95 -4.38
C ARG A 145 10.28 -15.96 -5.44
N VAL A 146 10.06 -17.26 -5.21
CA VAL A 146 10.49 -18.30 -6.15
C VAL A 146 9.77 -18.14 -7.49
N LEU A 147 8.47 -17.86 -7.45
CA LEU A 147 7.65 -17.64 -8.64
C LEU A 147 8.14 -16.43 -9.46
N ILE A 148 8.36 -15.29 -8.81
CA ILE A 148 8.80 -14.07 -9.51
C ILE A 148 10.24 -14.20 -10.01
N ASP A 149 11.16 -14.82 -9.25
CA ASP A 149 12.55 -15.00 -9.71
C ASP A 149 12.57 -15.91 -10.97
N ARG A 150 11.70 -16.93 -11.04
CA ARG A 150 11.50 -17.77 -12.25
C ARG A 150 10.88 -16.98 -13.40
N ALA A 151 9.85 -16.18 -13.13
CA ALA A 151 9.20 -15.36 -14.15
C ALA A 151 10.16 -14.33 -14.75
N ALA A 152 10.96 -13.67 -13.91
CA ALA A 152 11.99 -12.73 -14.36
C ALA A 152 13.04 -13.43 -15.23
N SER A 153 13.52 -14.60 -14.82
CA SER A 153 14.48 -15.37 -15.63
C SER A 153 13.91 -15.79 -16.99
N ALA A 154 12.61 -16.15 -17.05
CA ALA A 154 11.93 -16.48 -18.29
C ALA A 154 11.77 -15.25 -19.20
N LEU A 155 11.39 -14.10 -18.62
CA LEU A 155 11.34 -12.83 -19.35
C LEU A 155 12.71 -12.43 -19.90
N ASP A 156 13.77 -12.56 -19.12
CA ASP A 156 15.13 -12.26 -19.59
C ASP A 156 15.55 -13.18 -20.76
N ALA A 157 15.07 -14.43 -20.79
CA ALA A 157 15.32 -15.34 -21.92
C ALA A 157 14.56 -14.91 -23.17
N ILE A 158 13.28 -14.56 -23.03
CA ILE A 158 12.46 -14.02 -24.12
C ILE A 158 13.09 -12.74 -24.69
N ASP A 159 13.47 -11.80 -23.81
CA ASP A 159 14.08 -10.53 -24.23
C ASP A 159 15.40 -10.76 -24.98
N ARG A 160 16.21 -11.75 -24.59
CA ARG A 160 17.44 -12.14 -25.33
C ARG A 160 17.14 -12.75 -26.70
N GLU A 161 16.10 -13.58 -26.81
CA GLU A 161 15.70 -14.19 -28.08
C GLU A 161 15.17 -13.14 -29.07
N LEU A 162 14.34 -12.20 -28.59
CA LEU A 162 13.85 -11.07 -29.40
C LEU A 162 15.01 -10.21 -29.88
N ALA A 163 15.93 -9.85 -28.99
CA ALA A 163 17.12 -9.08 -29.35
C ALA A 163 17.99 -9.79 -30.40
N ALA A 164 18.13 -11.12 -30.31
CA ALA A 164 18.86 -11.92 -31.31
C ALA A 164 18.18 -11.92 -32.69
N ARG A 165 16.86 -11.72 -32.76
CA ARG A 165 16.10 -11.55 -34.01
C ARG A 165 16.13 -10.11 -34.54
N GLY A 166 16.76 -9.18 -33.81
CA GLY A 166 16.70 -7.75 -34.12
C GLY A 166 15.37 -7.09 -33.77
N GLU A 167 14.51 -7.79 -33.02
CA GLU A 167 13.28 -7.25 -32.46
C GLU A 167 13.64 -6.61 -31.11
N LEU A 168 13.67 -5.27 -31.06
CA LEU A 168 13.81 -4.59 -29.77
C LEU A 168 12.55 -4.85 -28.94
N PRO A 169 12.67 -4.98 -27.60
CA PRO A 169 11.50 -5.02 -26.73
C PRO A 169 10.58 -3.84 -27.07
N GLU A 170 9.26 -4.05 -27.14
CA GLU A 170 8.33 -2.92 -27.26
C GLU A 170 8.72 -1.90 -26.20
N GLU A 171 9.07 -0.68 -26.63
CA GLU A 171 9.30 0.43 -25.69
C GLU A 171 8.08 0.52 -24.77
N GLU A 172 8.34 0.72 -23.47
CA GLU A 172 7.28 0.89 -22.49
C GLU A 172 6.34 1.98 -23.01
N ARG A 173 5.15 1.57 -23.47
CA ARG A 173 4.24 2.48 -24.17
C ARG A 173 4.01 3.67 -23.28
N ALA A 174 4.43 4.85 -23.74
CA ALA A 174 4.17 6.10 -23.05
C ALA A 174 2.69 6.13 -22.65
N LEU A 175 2.43 6.46 -21.38
CA LEU A 175 1.07 6.50 -20.86
C LEU A 175 0.19 7.30 -21.83
N SER A 176 -0.91 6.70 -22.27
CA SER A 176 -1.83 7.41 -23.16
C SER A 176 -2.20 8.76 -22.53
N PRO A 177 -2.32 9.85 -23.31
CA PRO A 177 -2.68 11.15 -22.75
C PRO A 177 -3.98 11.11 -21.94
N ARG A 178 -4.92 10.23 -22.28
CA ARG A 178 -6.13 9.96 -21.49
C ARG A 178 -5.83 9.36 -20.12
N ALA A 179 -4.93 8.38 -20.03
CA ALA A 179 -4.51 7.80 -18.76
C ALA A 179 -3.76 8.81 -17.89
N LEU A 180 -2.89 9.63 -18.48
CA LEU A 180 -2.23 10.74 -17.79
C LEU A 180 -3.24 11.74 -17.23
N ALA A 181 -4.24 12.13 -18.03
CA ALA A 181 -5.30 13.02 -17.57
C ALA A 181 -6.05 12.43 -16.37
N HIS A 182 -6.50 11.18 -16.45
CA HIS A 182 -7.19 10.54 -15.32
C HIS A 182 -6.32 10.47 -14.06
N GLY A 183 -5.05 10.09 -14.19
CA GLY A 183 -4.11 10.04 -13.07
C GLY A 183 -3.91 11.42 -12.43
N ALA A 184 -3.72 12.45 -13.25
CA ALA A 184 -3.55 13.82 -12.79
C ALA A 184 -4.80 14.35 -12.08
N LEU A 185 -6.00 14.06 -12.60
CA LEU A 185 -7.26 14.42 -11.93
C LEU A 185 -7.37 13.75 -10.56
N LEU A 186 -7.05 12.45 -10.47
CA LEU A 186 -7.10 11.71 -9.22
C LEU A 186 -6.18 12.34 -8.16
N ILE A 187 -4.94 12.70 -8.54
CA ILE A 187 -3.98 13.38 -7.66
C ILE A 187 -4.51 14.75 -7.25
N ALA A 188 -5.09 15.51 -8.19
CA ALA A 188 -5.61 16.84 -7.92
C ALA A 188 -6.70 16.83 -6.84
N PHE A 189 -7.57 15.82 -6.84
CA PHE A 189 -8.60 15.67 -5.80
C PHE A 189 -8.05 15.04 -4.51
N SER A 190 -7.22 14.00 -4.61
CA SER A 190 -6.74 13.27 -3.43
C SER A 190 -5.78 14.11 -2.56
N ALA A 191 -5.10 15.09 -3.14
CA ALA A 191 -4.28 16.05 -2.41
C ALA A 191 -5.05 16.83 -1.32
N TRP A 192 -6.37 16.98 -1.44
CA TRP A 192 -7.19 17.69 -0.45
C TRP A 192 -7.66 16.80 0.71
N LEU A 193 -7.57 15.46 0.59
CA LEU A 193 -8.09 14.57 1.63
C LEU A 193 -7.38 14.77 2.98
N PRO A 194 -6.03 14.92 3.05
CA PRO A 194 -5.36 15.24 4.32
C PRO A 194 -5.80 16.59 4.91
N TYR A 195 -5.94 17.62 4.06
CA TYR A 195 -6.42 18.94 4.47
C TYR A 195 -7.80 18.87 5.11
N PHE A 196 -8.75 18.20 4.44
CA PHE A 196 -10.11 18.03 4.97
C PHE A 196 -10.12 17.21 6.25
N TYR A 197 -9.31 16.14 6.32
CA TYR A 197 -9.17 15.36 7.55
C TYR A 197 -8.74 16.26 8.71
N TRP A 198 -7.67 17.06 8.56
CA TRP A 198 -7.24 17.91 9.65
C TRP A 198 -8.24 19.01 10.00
N VAL A 199 -8.80 19.71 9.01
CA VAL A 199 -9.80 20.75 9.27
C VAL A 199 -10.99 20.18 10.03
N VAL A 200 -11.57 19.08 9.57
CA VAL A 200 -12.83 18.54 10.11
C VAL A 200 -12.60 17.76 11.40
N VAL A 201 -11.57 16.90 11.42
CA VAL A 201 -11.35 15.94 12.52
C VAL A 201 -10.44 16.54 13.60
N GLU A 202 -9.26 17.04 13.21
CA GLU A 202 -8.25 17.50 14.16
C GLU A 202 -8.62 18.87 14.77
N TRP A 203 -8.93 19.84 13.91
CA TRP A 203 -9.13 21.23 14.29
C TRP A 203 -10.59 21.62 14.42
N ARG A 204 -11.52 20.69 14.21
CA ARG A 204 -12.97 20.86 14.41
C ARG A 204 -13.55 22.10 13.72
N GLY A 205 -13.06 22.41 12.52
CA GLY A 205 -13.46 23.56 11.71
C GLY A 205 -12.66 24.84 11.97
N ASP A 206 -11.62 24.81 12.80
CA ASP A 206 -10.74 25.97 13.01
C ASP A 206 -9.72 26.10 11.87
N PHE A 207 -10.12 26.82 10.82
CA PHE A 207 -9.29 27.08 9.64
C PHE A 207 -8.04 27.92 9.91
N SER A 208 -7.94 28.60 11.07
CA SER A 208 -6.77 29.43 11.41
C SER A 208 -5.52 28.61 11.71
N LYS A 209 -5.67 27.32 12.02
CA LYS A 209 -4.59 26.40 12.39
C LYS A 209 -4.03 25.62 11.22
N THR A 210 -4.51 25.92 10.01
CA THR A 210 -4.33 25.06 8.84
C THR A 210 -3.75 25.90 7.71
N SER A 211 -2.78 25.33 7.01
CA SER A 211 -2.31 25.91 5.75
C SER A 211 -2.95 25.18 4.60
N VAL A 212 -3.38 25.93 3.59
CA VAL A 212 -3.83 25.40 2.30
C VAL A 212 -2.64 24.86 1.49
N HIS A 213 -1.43 25.26 1.85
CA HIS A 213 -0.18 24.74 1.30
C HIS A 213 0.23 23.45 2.04
N PRO A 214 0.75 22.41 1.34
CA PRO A 214 1.09 22.35 -0.09
C PRO A 214 -0.05 21.85 -1.01
N TRP A 215 -1.27 21.73 -0.49
CA TRP A 215 -2.38 21.04 -1.15
C TRP A 215 -2.82 21.75 -2.43
N LEU A 216 -2.92 23.09 -2.39
CA LEU A 216 -3.28 23.90 -3.54
C LEU A 216 -2.26 23.74 -4.67
N GLU A 217 -0.95 23.75 -4.38
CA GLU A 217 0.09 23.64 -5.40
C GLU A 217 0.06 22.28 -6.08
N VAL A 218 -0.05 21.19 -5.30
CA VAL A 218 -0.15 19.85 -5.86
C VAL A 218 -1.37 19.73 -6.77
N SER A 219 -2.51 20.28 -6.36
CA SER A 219 -3.72 20.28 -7.16
C SER A 219 -3.60 21.12 -8.43
N VAL A 220 -3.03 22.33 -8.35
CA VAL A 220 -2.84 23.21 -9.52
C VAL A 220 -1.88 22.59 -10.53
N LEU A 221 -0.75 22.05 -10.06
CA LEU A 221 0.21 21.35 -10.93
C LEU A 221 -0.44 20.15 -11.62
N SER A 222 -1.20 19.35 -10.87
CA SER A 222 -1.90 18.19 -11.42
C SER A 222 -2.98 18.58 -12.42
N LEU A 223 -3.74 19.66 -12.17
CA LEU A 223 -4.69 20.20 -13.14
C LEU A 223 -4.01 20.73 -14.41
N GLY A 224 -2.80 21.29 -14.29
CA GLY A 224 -1.97 21.66 -15.43
C GLY A 224 -1.62 20.45 -16.30
N VAL A 225 -1.17 19.35 -15.69
CA VAL A 225 -0.90 18.09 -16.40
C VAL A 225 -2.17 17.55 -17.05
N TRP A 226 -3.30 17.57 -16.35
CA TRP A 226 -4.60 17.15 -16.90
C TRP A 226 -4.98 17.94 -18.15
N PHE A 227 -4.82 19.27 -18.13
CA PHE A 227 -5.16 20.13 -19.26
C PHE A 227 -4.26 19.87 -20.47
N LEU A 228 -2.95 19.75 -20.24
CA LEU A 228 -1.98 19.44 -21.30
C LEU A 228 -2.28 18.08 -21.95
N ALA A 229 -2.52 17.05 -21.14
CA ALA A 229 -2.81 15.71 -21.63
C ALA A 229 -4.16 15.63 -22.39
N ARG A 230 -5.18 16.39 -21.96
CA ARG A 230 -6.44 16.53 -22.73
C ARG A 230 -6.25 17.23 -24.07
N ARG A 231 -5.46 18.31 -24.12
CA ARG A 231 -5.18 19.01 -25.39
C ARG A 231 -4.49 18.08 -26.39
N GLU A 232 -3.47 17.36 -25.94
CA GLU A 232 -2.76 16.41 -26.78
C GLU A 232 -3.67 15.29 -27.28
N SER A 233 -4.57 14.78 -26.44
CA SER A 233 -5.59 13.81 -26.85
C SER A 233 -6.47 14.33 -27.99
N GLY A 234 -6.87 15.61 -27.93
CA GLY A 234 -7.69 16.26 -28.96
C GLY A 234 -6.94 16.47 -30.27
N SER A 235 -5.68 16.92 -30.20
CA SER A 235 -4.84 17.10 -31.40
C SER A 235 -4.59 15.79 -32.15
N ARG A 236 -4.37 14.69 -31.41
CA ARG A 236 -4.19 13.36 -32.03
C ARG A 236 -5.46 12.83 -32.71
N ALA A 237 -6.64 13.18 -32.19
CA ALA A 237 -7.91 12.78 -32.80
C ALA A 237 -8.17 13.50 -34.13
N GLN A 238 -7.83 14.78 -34.22
CA GLN A 238 -8.02 15.60 -35.43
C GLN A 238 -7.04 15.26 -36.56
N GLY A 239 -5.84 14.75 -36.24
CA GLY A 239 -4.85 14.34 -37.23
C GLY A 239 -5.05 12.92 -37.79
N ALA A 240 -6.07 12.20 -37.33
CA ALA A 240 -6.37 10.83 -37.77
C ALA A 240 -7.55 10.75 -38.76
N GLU A 241 -8.19 11.89 -39.07
CA GLU A 241 -9.23 12.07 -40.10
C GLU A 241 -8.62 12.55 -41.42
#